data_AF-A0A238YH16-F1
#
_entry.id   AF-A0A238YH16-F1
#
_cell.length_a   1.000
_cell.length_b   1.000
_cell.length_c   1.000
_cell.angle_alpha   90.00
_cell.angle_beta   90.00
_cell.angle_gamma   90.00
#
_symmetry.space_group_name_H-M   'P 1'
#
loop_
_entity.id
_entity.type
_entity.pdbx_description
1 polymer ?
#
loop_
_entity_poly.entity_id
_entity_poly.type
_entity_poly.pdbx_seq_one_letter_code
_entity_poly.pdbx_strand_id
1 'polypeptide(L)'
;MNARSNRTYSLWLVPGAETTAHRQLQTTITELAERVEDAPVFEPHVTVIGGIDGERAALEDTTRTLAARTAPLELAFDDVRWSTTRHQCVFLPVAPTLELMEIRRSAREALTGSTAAYHPHLSLVYSEMGLTERRDIAQSIDTAAVPDSITCQALALVDTTGPESEWETLVSVPLSGL
;
A
#
# COMPACT_ATOMS: atom_id res chain seq x y z
N MET A 1 -26.46 6.11 23.14
CA MET A 1 -26.32 5.45 21.82
C MET A 1 -24.90 5.67 21.39
N ASN A 2 -24.02 4.67 21.52
CA ASN A 2 -22.64 4.83 21.06
C ASN A 2 -22.67 4.92 19.54
N ALA A 3 -22.22 6.04 18.98
CA ALA A 3 -21.86 6.10 17.59
C ALA A 3 -20.86 4.96 17.36
N ARG A 4 -21.27 3.92 16.62
CA ARG A 4 -20.28 2.99 16.06
C ARG A 4 -19.46 3.85 15.11
N SER A 5 -18.26 4.24 15.53
CA SER A 5 -17.28 4.79 14.61
C SER A 5 -17.14 3.78 13.48
N ASN A 6 -17.56 4.15 12.27
CA ASN A 6 -17.51 3.26 11.12
C ASN A 6 -16.05 3.16 10.68
N ARG A 7 -15.30 2.28 11.35
CA ARG A 7 -13.89 2.06 11.07
C ARG A 7 -13.74 1.41 9.70
N THR A 8 -12.70 1.82 8.98
CA THR A 8 -12.36 1.26 7.67
C THR A 8 -10.92 0.78 7.70
N TYR A 9 -10.70 -0.46 7.31
CA TYR A 9 -9.38 -1.07 7.35
C TYR A 9 -8.84 -1.32 5.94
N SER A 10 -7.53 -1.49 5.85
CA SER A 10 -6.85 -1.92 4.65
C SER A 10 -5.85 -3.02 4.96
N LEU A 11 -5.64 -3.91 4.00
CA LEU A 11 -4.68 -4.99 4.04
C LEU A 11 -3.57 -4.67 3.05
N TRP A 12 -2.34 -4.60 3.54
CA TRP A 12 -1.18 -4.13 2.78
C TRP A 12 -0.08 -5.19 2.73
N LEU A 13 0.53 -5.36 1.55
CA LEU A 13 1.83 -6.01 1.44
C LEU A 13 2.92 -4.98 1.77
N VAL A 14 3.83 -5.37 2.67
CA VAL A 14 4.88 -4.49 3.18
C VAL A 14 6.26 -5.05 2.78
N PRO A 15 7.11 -4.25 2.11
CA PRO A 15 8.48 -4.62 1.82
C PRO A 15 9.30 -4.83 3.10
N GLY A 16 10.34 -5.67 3.06
CA GLY A 16 11.19 -5.87 4.22
C GLY A 16 11.91 -4.57 4.63
N ALA A 17 11.69 -4.08 5.85
CA ALA A 17 12.25 -2.81 6.36
C ALA A 17 13.79 -2.73 6.26
N GLU A 18 14.48 -3.87 6.38
CA GLU A 18 15.94 -3.94 6.31
C GLU A 18 16.49 -3.98 4.87
N THR A 19 15.63 -4.04 3.85
CA THR A 19 16.04 -4.12 2.45
C THR A 19 16.50 -2.77 1.91
N THR A 20 17.44 -2.78 0.95
CA THR A 20 17.88 -1.56 0.27
C THR A 20 16.73 -0.91 -0.51
N ALA A 21 15.88 -1.71 -1.16
CA ALA A 21 14.72 -1.24 -1.90
C ALA A 21 13.72 -0.48 -1.00
N HIS A 22 13.46 -1.00 0.21
CA HIS A 22 12.64 -0.28 1.19
C HIS A 22 13.24 1.08 1.54
N ARG A 23 14.54 1.14 1.87
CA ARG A 23 15.21 2.41 2.20
C ARG A 23 15.15 3.41 1.05
N GLN A 24 15.40 2.96 -0.18
CA GLN A 24 15.30 3.80 -1.38
C GLN A 24 13.90 4.39 -1.53
N LEU A 25 12.86 3.56 -1.45
CA LEU A 25 11.47 4.02 -1.53
C LEU A 25 11.11 4.96 -0.39
N GLN A 26 11.51 4.66 0.85
CA GLN A 26 11.25 5.53 1.99
C GLN A 26 11.91 6.90 1.82
N THR A 27 13.16 6.95 1.35
CA THR A 27 13.85 8.20 1.04
C THR A 27 13.09 8.97 -0.04
N THR A 28 12.71 8.34 -1.14
CA THR A 28 11.93 8.98 -2.21
C THR A 28 10.59 9.52 -1.70
N ILE A 29 9.82 8.75 -0.93
CA ILE A 29 8.54 9.19 -0.37
C ILE A 29 8.73 10.41 0.52
N THR A 30 9.72 10.38 1.43
CA THR A 30 10.01 11.50 2.33
C THR A 30 10.42 12.76 1.57
N GLU A 31 11.37 12.65 0.63
CA GLU A 31 11.84 13.80 -0.17
C GLU A 31 10.73 14.41 -1.03
N LEU A 32 9.83 13.60 -1.57
CA LEU A 32 8.70 14.08 -2.35
C LEU A 32 7.63 14.73 -1.46
N ALA A 33 7.35 14.17 -0.28
CA ALA A 33 6.41 14.75 0.67
C ALA A 33 6.87 16.13 1.17
N GLU A 34 8.17 16.34 1.39
CA GLU A 34 8.72 17.65 1.78
C GLU A 34 8.51 18.75 0.71
N ARG A 35 8.30 18.37 -0.55
CA ARG A 35 8.08 19.29 -1.67
C ARG A 35 6.61 19.67 -1.86
N VAL A 36 5.68 19.05 -1.13
CA VAL A 36 4.23 19.13 -1.37
C VAL A 36 3.51 19.42 -0.06
N GLU A 37 2.79 20.54 0.00
CA GLU A 37 2.21 21.07 1.24
C GLU A 37 1.26 20.11 1.98
N ASP A 38 0.42 19.37 1.25
CA ASP A 38 -0.60 18.47 1.81
C ASP A 38 -0.21 16.98 1.78
N ALA A 39 1.06 16.68 1.46
CA ALA A 39 1.54 15.32 1.34
C ALA A 39 2.03 14.76 2.68
N PRO A 40 1.39 13.70 3.21
CA PRO A 40 1.92 12.99 4.37
C PRO A 40 3.14 12.16 3.98
N VAL A 41 4.03 11.94 4.94
CA VAL A 41 5.01 10.85 4.87
C VAL A 41 4.33 9.56 5.31
N PHE A 42 4.55 8.48 4.58
CA PHE A 42 4.04 7.14 4.88
C PHE A 42 5.07 6.06 4.54
N GLU A 43 4.90 4.87 5.08
CA GLU A 43 5.76 3.72 4.79
C GLU A 43 5.40 3.08 3.44
N PRO A 44 6.37 2.59 2.65
CA PRO A 44 6.11 1.97 1.35
C PRO A 44 5.24 0.72 1.49
N HIS A 45 4.18 0.62 0.70
CA HIS A 45 3.26 -0.53 0.73
C HIS A 45 2.53 -0.72 -0.61
N VAL A 46 2.02 -1.94 -0.83
CA VAL A 46 1.09 -2.24 -1.92
C VAL A 46 -0.23 -2.69 -1.31
N THR A 47 -1.32 -1.98 -1.60
CA THR A 47 -2.63 -2.35 -1.09
C THR A 47 -3.10 -3.67 -1.72
N VAL A 48 -3.38 -4.68 -0.90
CA VAL A 48 -4.04 -5.91 -1.33
C VAL A 48 -5.54 -5.69 -1.40
N ILE A 49 -6.16 -5.16 -0.35
CA ILE A 49 -7.57 -4.78 -0.33
C ILE A 49 -7.79 -3.64 0.67
N GLY A 50 -8.53 -2.61 0.26
CA GLY A 50 -8.90 -1.49 1.13
C GLY A 50 -10.41 -1.40 1.32
N GLY A 51 -10.84 -0.52 2.20
CA GLY A 51 -12.25 -0.29 2.48
C GLY A 51 -12.91 -1.47 3.19
N ILE A 52 -12.14 -2.20 4.00
CA ILE A 52 -12.58 -3.39 4.72
C ILE A 52 -13.42 -2.96 5.92
N ASP A 53 -14.58 -3.57 6.08
CA ASP A 53 -15.41 -3.46 7.27
C ASP A 53 -15.41 -4.79 8.05
N GLY A 54 -15.43 -4.71 9.38
CA GLY A 54 -15.38 -5.91 10.20
C GLY A 54 -15.02 -5.65 11.66
N GLU A 55 -15.12 -6.72 12.45
CA GLU A 55 -14.68 -6.76 13.83
C GLU A 55 -13.15 -6.93 13.86
N ARG A 56 -12.46 -6.07 14.61
CA ARG A 56 -10.99 -5.97 14.58
C ARG A 56 -10.29 -7.31 14.84
N ALA A 57 -10.71 -8.05 15.86
CA ALA A 57 -10.04 -9.31 16.19
C ALA A 57 -10.18 -10.34 15.06
N ALA A 58 -11.38 -10.48 14.48
CA ALA A 58 -11.60 -11.34 13.31
C ALA A 58 -10.74 -10.93 12.09
N LEU A 59 -10.54 -9.63 11.86
CA LEU A 59 -9.68 -9.14 10.79
C LEU A 59 -8.19 -9.44 11.05
N GLU A 60 -7.73 -9.30 12.29
CA GLU A 60 -6.36 -9.66 12.69
C GLU A 60 -6.11 -11.17 12.51
N ASP A 61 -7.05 -12.03 12.91
CA ASP A 61 -6.96 -13.49 12.73
C ASP A 61 -6.96 -13.89 11.24
N THR A 62 -7.79 -13.23 10.44
CA THR A 62 -7.82 -13.43 8.99
C THR A 62 -6.49 -13.02 8.37
N THR A 63 -5.91 -11.90 8.81
CA THR A 63 -4.60 -11.41 8.35
C THR A 63 -3.50 -12.42 8.67
N ARG A 64 -3.47 -12.97 9.89
CA ARG A 64 -2.51 -14.03 10.26
C ARG A 64 -2.66 -15.28 9.40
N THR A 65 -3.89 -15.70 9.13
CA THR A 65 -4.19 -16.87 8.30
C THR A 65 -3.73 -16.68 6.85
N LEU A 66 -3.97 -15.50 6.27
CA LEU A 66 -3.53 -15.18 4.91
C LEU A 66 -2.00 -15.09 4.83
N ALA A 67 -1.36 -14.43 5.80
CA ALA A 67 0.10 -14.30 5.86
C ALA A 67 0.80 -15.65 5.99
N ALA A 68 0.28 -16.54 6.84
CA ALA A 68 0.85 -17.87 7.05
C ALA A 68 0.94 -18.67 5.73
N ARG A 69 -0.10 -18.59 4.89
CA ARG A 69 -0.22 -19.32 3.61
C ARG A 69 0.45 -18.65 2.42
N THR A 70 0.96 -17.44 2.60
CA THR A 70 1.57 -16.65 1.52
C THR A 70 3.08 -16.66 1.73
N ALA A 71 3.85 -17.09 0.72
CA ALA A 71 5.30 -16.95 0.74
C ALA A 71 5.70 -15.48 0.50
N PRO A 72 6.87 -15.02 0.99
CA PRO A 72 7.44 -13.77 0.54
C PRO A 72 7.48 -13.72 -0.99
N LEU A 73 7.07 -12.58 -1.56
CA LEU A 73 6.92 -12.42 -3.01
C LEU A 73 7.62 -11.16 -3.50
N GLU A 74 8.17 -11.26 -4.70
CA GLU A 74 8.78 -10.13 -5.40
C GLU A 74 7.75 -9.45 -6.29
N LEU A 75 7.68 -8.13 -6.21
CA LEU A 75 6.80 -7.28 -7.01
C LEU A 75 7.68 -6.35 -7.85
N ALA A 76 7.60 -6.50 -9.17
CA ALA A 76 8.27 -5.62 -10.12
C ALA A 76 7.40 -4.39 -10.41
N PHE A 77 8.06 -3.25 -10.64
CA PHE A 77 7.42 -2.00 -11.00
C PHE A 77 7.54 -1.70 -12.49
N ASP A 78 6.55 -1.00 -13.03
CA ASP A 78 6.67 -0.27 -14.29
C ASP A 78 7.14 1.18 -14.04
N ASP A 79 7.32 1.95 -15.12
CA ASP A 79 7.61 3.38 -15.06
C ASP A 79 6.64 4.14 -14.15
N VAL A 80 7.17 5.15 -13.45
CA VAL A 80 6.38 6.08 -12.63
C VAL A 80 5.17 6.63 -13.40
N ARG A 81 3.99 6.53 -12.78
CA ARG A 81 2.72 7.06 -13.30
C ARG A 81 2.10 8.04 -12.31
N TRP A 82 1.09 8.73 -12.81
CA TRP A 82 0.24 9.64 -12.05
C TRP A 82 -1.19 9.53 -12.56
N SER A 83 -2.15 9.84 -11.69
CA SER A 83 -3.59 9.77 -11.98
C SER A 83 -4.32 10.95 -11.35
N THR A 84 -5.65 10.90 -11.32
CA THR A 84 -6.52 11.98 -10.85
C THR A 84 -6.96 11.83 -9.40
N THR A 85 -6.67 10.71 -8.73
CA THR A 85 -7.11 10.44 -7.35
C THR A 85 -5.98 10.72 -6.36
N ARG A 86 -6.32 11.07 -5.11
CA ARG A 86 -5.33 11.39 -4.05
C ARG A 86 -4.31 10.27 -3.83
N HIS A 87 -4.80 9.04 -3.66
CA HIS A 87 -3.95 7.88 -3.38
C HIS A 87 -3.23 7.31 -4.61
N GLN A 88 -3.54 7.82 -5.81
CA GLN A 88 -2.79 7.55 -7.03
C GLN A 88 -2.26 8.85 -7.63
N CYS A 89 -1.77 9.77 -6.77
CA CYS A 89 -1.23 11.04 -7.20
C CYS A 89 0.05 10.84 -8.01
N VAL A 90 1.08 10.24 -7.42
CA VAL A 90 2.27 9.73 -8.12
C VAL A 90 2.58 8.36 -7.54
N PHE A 91 2.80 7.36 -8.39
CA PHE A 91 2.91 5.96 -7.97
C PHE A 91 3.71 5.12 -8.96
N LEU A 92 4.19 3.98 -8.49
CA LEU A 92 4.78 2.91 -9.27
C LEU A 92 3.71 1.85 -9.54
N PRO A 93 3.27 1.63 -10.78
CA PRO A 93 2.42 0.48 -11.10
C PRO A 93 3.17 -0.82 -10.80
N VAL A 94 2.46 -1.81 -10.27
CA VAL A 94 3.02 -3.13 -9.98
C VAL A 94 2.53 -4.14 -11.01
N ALA A 95 3.41 -5.00 -11.50
CA ALA A 95 3.02 -6.07 -12.41
C ALA A 95 2.03 -7.04 -11.71
N PRO A 96 0.87 -7.39 -12.31
CA PRO A 96 -0.13 -8.26 -11.70
C PRO A 96 0.27 -9.74 -11.81
N THR A 97 1.28 -10.15 -11.04
CA THR A 97 1.76 -11.54 -10.99
C THR A 97 0.67 -12.49 -10.47
N LEU A 98 0.82 -13.80 -10.76
CA LEU A 98 -0.13 -14.81 -10.30
C LEU A 98 -0.22 -14.82 -8.76
N GLU A 99 0.92 -14.73 -8.08
CA GLU A 99 1.05 -14.70 -6.63
C GLU A 99 0.31 -13.50 -6.02
N LEU A 100 0.44 -12.32 -6.62
CA LEU A 100 -0.28 -11.11 -6.18
C LEU A 100 -1.79 -11.23 -6.42
N MET A 101 -2.19 -11.82 -7.54
CA MET A 101 -3.61 -12.03 -7.84
C MET A 101 -4.23 -13.10 -6.92
N GLU A 102 -3.47 -14.12 -6.53
CA GLU A 102 -3.90 -15.16 -5.60
C GLU A 102 -4.12 -14.65 -4.18
N ILE A 103 -3.21 -13.81 -3.65
CA ILE A 103 -3.43 -13.17 -2.35
C ILE A 103 -4.61 -12.20 -2.39
N ARG A 104 -4.75 -11.40 -3.46
CA ARG A 104 -5.92 -10.52 -3.67
C ARG A 104 -7.21 -11.32 -3.70
N ARG A 105 -7.25 -12.44 -4.44
CA ARG A 105 -8.42 -13.32 -4.52
C ARG A 105 -8.77 -13.89 -3.15
N SER A 106 -7.78 -14.45 -2.45
CA SER A 106 -7.97 -15.05 -1.13
C SER A 106 -8.45 -14.02 -0.10
N ALA A 107 -7.91 -12.80 -0.14
CA ALA A 107 -8.37 -11.70 0.69
C ALA A 107 -9.82 -11.31 0.38
N ARG A 108 -10.21 -11.22 -0.90
CA ARG A 108 -11.60 -10.93 -1.31
C ARG A 108 -12.60 -12.03 -0.95
N GLU A 109 -12.16 -13.27 -0.83
CA GLU A 109 -12.99 -14.39 -0.39
C GLU A 109 -13.19 -14.38 1.14
N ALA A 110 -12.18 -13.94 1.89
CA ALA A 110 -12.20 -13.92 3.34
C ALA A 110 -12.76 -12.61 3.94
N LEU A 111 -12.69 -11.50 3.20
CA LEU A 111 -12.99 -10.15 3.69
C LEU A 111 -14.00 -9.43 2.80
N THR A 112 -14.91 -8.70 3.43
CA THR A 112 -15.74 -7.70 2.74
C THR A 112 -14.95 -6.41 2.62
N GLY A 113 -14.82 -5.87 1.41
CA GLY A 113 -14.09 -4.64 1.16
C GLY A 113 -14.37 -4.06 -0.22
N SER A 114 -13.48 -3.19 -0.70
CA SER A 114 -13.66 -2.49 -1.98
C SER A 114 -13.87 -3.44 -3.17
N THR A 115 -14.91 -3.16 -3.95
CA THR A 115 -15.27 -3.86 -5.20
C THR A 115 -14.67 -3.21 -6.45
N ALA A 116 -13.88 -2.15 -6.28
CA ALA A 116 -13.23 -1.46 -7.39
C ALA A 116 -12.27 -2.38 -8.15
N ALA A 117 -12.03 -2.05 -9.43
CA ALA A 117 -11.03 -2.70 -10.25
C ALA A 117 -9.66 -2.65 -9.55
N TYR A 118 -8.96 -3.78 -9.57
CA TYR A 118 -7.67 -3.89 -8.89
C TYR A 118 -6.56 -3.40 -9.81
N HIS A 119 -5.94 -2.29 -9.42
CA HIS A 119 -4.75 -1.74 -10.07
C HIS A 119 -3.64 -1.72 -9.03
N PRO A 120 -2.82 -2.77 -8.91
CA PRO A 120 -1.78 -2.82 -7.90
C PRO A 120 -0.71 -1.76 -8.18
N HIS A 121 -0.33 -1.04 -7.14
CA HIS A 121 0.65 0.03 -7.21
C HIS A 121 1.28 0.26 -5.84
N LEU A 122 2.45 0.91 -5.85
CA LEU A 122 3.08 1.51 -4.68
C LEU A 122 3.06 3.03 -4.84
N SER A 123 2.42 3.72 -3.91
CA SER A 123 2.30 5.18 -3.96
C SER A 123 3.58 5.85 -3.50
N LEU A 124 3.95 6.93 -4.19
CA LEU A 124 5.10 7.77 -3.85
C LEU A 124 4.68 9.11 -3.22
N VAL A 125 3.50 9.61 -3.60
CA VAL A 125 2.93 10.86 -3.09
C VAL A 125 1.42 10.71 -2.95
N TYR A 126 0.86 11.27 -1.87
CA TYR A 126 -0.57 11.53 -1.70
C TYR A 126 -0.81 13.02 -1.68
N SER A 127 -1.67 13.53 -2.57
CA SER A 127 -1.98 14.96 -2.64
C SER A 127 -3.22 15.22 -3.49
N GLU A 128 -3.90 16.34 -3.22
CA GLU A 128 -4.96 16.89 -4.09
C GLU A 128 -4.42 17.87 -5.15
N MET A 129 -3.11 17.93 -5.35
CA MET A 129 -2.48 18.80 -6.35
C MET A 129 -3.03 18.61 -7.78
N GLY A 130 -2.88 19.66 -8.60
CA GLY A 130 -3.35 19.69 -9.99
C GLY A 130 -2.54 18.79 -10.93
N LEU A 131 -3.14 18.38 -12.05
CA LEU A 131 -2.54 17.41 -12.98
C LEU A 131 -1.17 17.82 -13.55
N THR A 132 -0.97 19.12 -13.80
CA THR A 132 0.33 19.65 -14.26
C THR A 132 1.42 19.37 -13.22
N GLU A 133 1.13 19.62 -11.95
CA GLU A 133 2.06 19.43 -10.84
C GLU A 133 2.36 17.94 -10.63
N ARG A 134 1.34 17.07 -10.71
CA ARG A 134 1.53 15.60 -10.67
C ARG A 134 2.50 15.13 -11.74
N ARG A 135 2.31 15.60 -12.98
CA ARG A 135 3.20 15.29 -14.11
C ARG A 135 4.61 15.78 -13.85
N ASP A 136 4.77 17.02 -13.42
CA ASP A 136 6.08 17.64 -13.23
C ASP A 136 6.85 16.96 -12.08
N ILE A 137 6.16 16.56 -11.00
CA ILE A 137 6.74 15.73 -9.94
C ILE A 137 7.16 14.37 -10.48
N ALA A 138 6.28 13.66 -11.18
CA ALA A 138 6.58 12.35 -11.75
C ALA A 138 7.81 12.40 -12.69
N GLN A 139 7.96 13.47 -13.48
CA GLN A 139 9.11 13.68 -14.36
C GLN A 139 10.39 14.10 -13.62
N SER A 140 10.27 14.60 -12.39
CA SER A 140 11.43 15.01 -11.57
C SER A 140 12.05 13.89 -10.75
N ILE A 141 11.39 12.72 -10.68
CA ILE A 141 11.90 11.57 -9.94
C ILE A 141 13.10 10.98 -10.68
N ASP A 142 14.22 10.84 -9.97
CA ASP A 142 15.36 10.09 -10.47
C ASP A 142 15.03 8.60 -10.45
N THR A 143 14.76 8.04 -11.63
CA THR A 143 14.41 6.62 -11.77
C THR A 143 15.54 5.69 -11.34
N ALA A 144 16.80 6.15 -11.30
CA ALA A 144 17.91 5.35 -10.80
C ALA A 144 17.94 5.26 -9.26
N ALA A 145 17.27 6.18 -8.57
CA ALA A 145 17.13 6.18 -7.12
C ALA A 145 15.97 5.29 -6.63
N VAL A 146 15.04 4.93 -7.52
CA VAL A 146 13.90 4.07 -7.26
C VAL A 146 14.24 2.62 -7.66
N PRO A 147 13.96 1.62 -6.82
CA PRO A 147 14.23 0.23 -7.17
C PRO A 147 13.25 -0.26 -8.26
N ASP A 148 13.70 -1.18 -9.12
CA ASP A 148 12.86 -1.82 -10.14
C ASP A 148 11.88 -2.85 -9.54
N SER A 149 12.15 -3.35 -8.34
CA SER A 149 11.30 -4.31 -7.63
C SER A 149 11.44 -4.20 -6.11
N ILE A 150 10.46 -4.78 -5.40
CA ILE A 150 10.52 -5.00 -3.95
C ILE A 150 10.23 -6.45 -3.59
N THR A 151 10.83 -6.93 -2.50
CA THR A 151 10.41 -8.17 -1.84
C THR A 151 9.50 -7.84 -0.67
N CYS A 152 8.23 -8.21 -0.79
CA CYS A 152 7.27 -8.13 0.30
C CYS A 152 7.46 -9.28 1.28
N GLN A 153 7.57 -8.95 2.56
CA GLN A 153 7.89 -9.90 3.63
C GLN A 153 6.83 -9.95 4.72
N ALA A 154 5.87 -9.02 4.72
CA ALA A 154 4.79 -9.01 5.68
C ALA A 154 3.45 -8.61 5.05
N LEU A 155 2.37 -9.07 5.68
CA LEU A 155 1.00 -8.62 5.45
C LEU A 155 0.54 -7.84 6.67
N ALA A 156 0.12 -6.59 6.45
CA ALA A 156 -0.31 -5.69 7.51
C ALA A 156 -1.81 -5.38 7.42
N LEU A 157 -2.50 -5.41 8.56
CA LEU A 157 -3.82 -4.84 8.72
C LEU A 157 -3.67 -3.44 9.30
N VAL A 158 -4.25 -2.46 8.63
CA VAL A 158 -4.12 -1.05 8.98
C VAL A 158 -5.50 -0.44 9.18
N ASP A 159 -5.70 0.26 10.29
CA ASP A 159 -6.83 1.16 10.45
C ASP A 159 -6.59 2.38 9.58
N THR A 160 -7.37 2.49 8.51
CA THR A 160 -7.31 3.56 7.51
C THR A 160 -8.46 4.56 7.71
N THR A 161 -9.01 4.64 8.92
CA THR A 161 -10.05 5.60 9.27
C THR A 161 -9.45 7.00 9.40
N GLY A 162 -10.10 7.97 8.77
CA GLY A 162 -9.69 9.37 8.87
C GLY A 162 -8.48 9.72 7.99
N PRO A 163 -7.79 10.83 8.29
CA PRO A 163 -6.65 11.30 7.50
C PRO A 163 -5.45 10.36 7.61
N GLU A 164 -4.56 10.39 6.61
CA GLU A 164 -3.42 9.46 6.53
C GLU A 164 -2.46 9.58 7.73
N SER A 165 -2.38 10.76 8.37
CA SER A 165 -1.60 11.00 9.58
C SER A 165 -2.11 10.25 10.82
N GLU A 166 -3.35 9.74 10.78
CA GLU A 166 -3.98 8.99 11.86
C GLU A 166 -4.01 7.48 11.59
N TRP A 167 -3.54 7.03 10.42
CA TRP A 167 -3.55 5.62 10.07
C TRP A 167 -2.64 4.80 11.01
N GLU A 168 -3.15 3.67 11.49
CA GLU A 168 -2.48 2.85 12.51
C GLU A 168 -2.33 1.40 12.02
N THR A 169 -1.11 0.89 12.00
CA THR A 169 -0.88 -0.55 11.77
C THR A 169 -1.31 -1.34 13.01
N LEU A 170 -2.37 -2.14 12.87
CA LEU A 170 -2.94 -2.93 13.95
C LEU A 170 -2.17 -4.23 14.18
N VAL A 171 -1.80 -4.89 13.07
CA VAL A 171 -0.91 -6.05 13.07
C VAL A 171 -0.10 -6.06 11.78
N SER A 172 1.16 -6.48 11.86
CA SER A 172 2.00 -6.82 10.71
C SER A 172 2.53 -8.23 10.92
N VAL A 173 2.22 -9.14 10.00
CA VAL A 173 2.52 -10.58 10.12
C VAL A 173 3.50 -10.99 9.03
N PRO A 174 4.65 -11.62 9.37
CA PRO A 174 5.57 -12.14 8.36
C PRO A 174 4.89 -13.16 7.43
N LEU A 175 5.23 -13.08 6.15
CA LEU A 175 4.85 -14.06 5.13
C LEU A 175 5.69 -15.33 5.29
N SER A 176 5.08 -16.50 5.33
CA SER A 176 5.79 -17.77 5.57
C SER A 176 5.54 -18.88 4.56
N GLY A 177 4.41 -18.89 3.86
CA GLY A 177 4.03 -19.95 2.90
C GLY A 177 3.92 -21.36 3.52
N LEU A 178 3.60 -21.44 4.82
CA LEU A 178 3.48 -22.67 5.62
C LEU A 178 2.03 -23.20 5.67
#